data_AF-A0A0P7YI24-F1
#
_entry.id   AF-A0A0P7YI24-F1
#
_cell.length_a   1.000
_cell.length_b   1.000
_cell.length_c   1.000
_cell.angle_alpha   90.00
_cell.angle_beta   90.00
_cell.angle_gamma   90.00
#
_symmetry.space_group_name_H-M   'P 1'
#
loop_
_entity.id
_entity.type
_entity.pdbx_description
1 polymer ?
#
loop_
_entity_poly.entity_id
_entity_poly.type
_entity_poly.pdbx_seq_one_letter_code
_entity_poly.pdbx_strand_id
1 'polypeptide(L)'
;MVRGQLVRTAMEVRDGHRHGRLKDPVEAECERSCGGDGEEGEHARAVLLGEWGFSLEELYSLALRFFREKEGKAFHPLYEEKLRLVALHKQVLLGPYHPDSCPEVGFFDVLGNDRRKEWVSLGNMSKEDAMTEFVKLLNKCCSLFAPFVTSHKIEKEEQERKRCEEEQRRRLEEEEQERRRQEEERQRREEEQRLQREEEERRQAEEERERLEQQKQQIMVALNAQTAAALNKQQEVTAVAVSAEARRSAVPPGAGNGLTANGAPAESLDKEVELDSVGELMENSPRGPVFTVNLHSAPAATTPLITAPSMWTRPQIKDFKEKIRQDPDSVITVGRGEVVTVRVPTHQEGSYLFWEFATDHYDVGFGVYFEWSDSPSTAVSIHVSDSSDEDEECEGQSEEEKAQKLASKPQVDEVVPVYRRDCHEEVYAGSHQYPGRGIYLLKFDNSYSLWRSKSVYYRVYYTR
;
A
#
# COMPACT_ATOMS: atom_id res chain seq x y z
N MET A 1 24.25 -55.02 48.31
CA MET A 1 24.79 -55.63 49.56
C MET A 1 26.00 -54.80 49.97
N VAL A 2 26.09 -54.41 51.25
CA VAL A 2 27.26 -53.84 51.96
C VAL A 2 27.60 -52.36 51.60
N ARG A 3 27.11 -51.35 52.32
CA ARG A 3 27.52 -50.81 53.64
C ARG A 3 29.01 -50.40 53.74
N GLY A 4 29.25 -49.09 53.83
CA GLY A 4 30.49 -48.49 54.34
C GLY A 4 30.17 -47.42 55.39
N GLN A 5 30.26 -47.82 56.66
CA GLN A 5 30.47 -46.99 57.87
C GLN A 5 31.84 -46.27 57.77
N LEU A 6 32.29 -45.28 58.56
CA LEU A 6 31.99 -44.65 59.86
C LEU A 6 32.81 -43.30 59.79
N VAL A 7 32.61 -42.25 60.57
CA VAL A 7 33.20 -42.02 61.92
C VAL A 7 32.70 -40.65 62.43
N ARG A 8 32.37 -40.61 63.73
CA ARG A 8 31.93 -39.49 64.56
C ARG A 8 33.06 -38.53 64.92
N THR A 9 32.75 -37.29 65.30
CA THR A 9 33.23 -36.68 66.57
C THR A 9 32.27 -35.57 66.99
N ALA A 10 31.98 -35.51 68.28
CA ALA A 10 31.03 -34.65 68.97
C ALA A 10 31.74 -33.56 69.78
N MET A 11 31.06 -32.45 70.08
CA MET A 11 31.21 -31.48 71.21
C MET A 11 30.57 -30.15 70.76
N GLU A 12 29.82 -29.34 71.51
CA GLU A 12 29.31 -29.38 72.88
C GLU A 12 28.27 -28.24 73.03
N VAL A 13 27.13 -28.55 73.67
CA VAL A 13 26.30 -27.76 74.60
C VAL A 13 26.41 -26.21 74.62
N ARG A 14 25.26 -25.52 74.44
CA ARG A 14 24.70 -24.64 75.49
C ARG A 14 23.24 -24.23 75.29
N ASP A 15 22.52 -24.40 76.39
CA ASP A 15 21.11 -24.11 76.68
C ASP A 15 20.68 -22.65 76.57
N GLY A 16 19.37 -22.47 76.33
CA GLY A 16 18.67 -21.19 76.46
C GLY A 16 17.16 -21.32 76.36
N HIS A 17 16.52 -22.09 77.24
CA HIS A 17 15.07 -22.10 77.45
C HIS A 17 14.58 -20.77 78.05
N ARG A 18 13.52 -20.16 77.48
CA ARG A 18 12.38 -19.72 78.31
C ARG A 18 11.09 -19.51 77.50
N HIS A 19 10.03 -20.14 78.01
CA HIS A 19 8.62 -20.07 77.60
C HIS A 19 7.99 -18.69 77.85
N GLY A 20 6.96 -18.36 77.06
CA GLY A 20 5.95 -17.34 77.39
C GLY A 20 4.78 -17.39 76.42
N ARG A 21 3.59 -17.69 76.94
CA ARG A 21 2.34 -18.06 76.26
C ARG A 21 1.42 -16.84 76.05
N LEU A 22 0.74 -16.83 74.90
CA LEU A 22 -0.54 -16.18 74.50
C LEU A 22 -0.96 -14.84 75.11
N LYS A 23 -1.31 -13.89 74.22
CA LYS A 23 -2.46 -12.97 74.33
C LYS A 23 -2.77 -12.34 72.97
N ASP A 24 -3.97 -12.60 72.44
CA ASP A 24 -4.60 -11.73 71.44
C ASP A 24 -4.94 -10.38 72.08
N PRO A 25 -4.88 -9.28 71.32
CA PRO A 25 -6.09 -8.49 71.13
C PRO A 25 -6.26 -7.91 69.71
N VAL A 26 -7.47 -8.10 69.20
CA VAL A 26 -8.39 -7.11 68.56
C VAL A 26 -7.77 -5.86 67.90
N GLU A 27 -8.05 -5.78 66.59
CA GLU A 27 -8.21 -4.59 65.72
C GLU A 27 -7.15 -3.48 65.72
N ALA A 28 -6.40 -3.43 64.62
CA ALA A 28 -5.91 -2.19 64.04
C ALA A 28 -6.06 -2.30 62.51
N GLU A 29 -7.05 -1.60 61.97
CA GLU A 29 -7.08 -1.24 60.55
C GLU A 29 -5.82 -0.44 60.22
N CYS A 30 -5.08 -0.86 59.19
CA CYS A 30 -4.31 0.05 58.36
C CYS A 30 -4.00 -0.63 57.02
N GLU A 31 -4.62 -0.09 55.97
CA GLU A 31 -4.08 0.08 54.62
C GLU A 31 -3.28 -1.08 54.01
N ARG A 32 -3.92 -1.83 53.10
CA ARG A 32 -3.18 -2.43 51.97
C ARG A 32 -3.59 -1.79 50.66
N SER A 33 -2.62 -0.99 50.21
CA SER A 33 -2.45 -0.41 48.89
C SER A 33 -2.72 -1.40 47.76
N CYS A 34 -3.40 -0.86 46.76
CA CYS A 34 -3.44 -1.29 45.37
C CYS A 34 -2.01 -1.33 44.79
N GLY A 35 -1.73 -2.31 43.93
CA GLY A 35 -0.45 -2.43 43.22
C GLY A 35 -0.04 -3.89 43.04
N GLY A 36 -0.65 -4.57 42.06
CA GLY A 36 -0.33 -5.98 41.75
C GLY A 36 -0.73 -6.46 40.35
N ASP A 37 -1.64 -5.77 39.65
CA ASP A 37 -2.17 -6.28 38.37
C ASP A 37 -1.26 -6.03 37.15
N GLY A 38 -0.28 -5.13 37.25
CA GLY A 38 0.59 -4.76 36.12
C GLY A 38 1.66 -5.78 35.75
N GLU A 39 2.32 -6.38 36.75
CA GLU A 39 3.50 -7.25 36.53
C GLU A 39 3.11 -8.64 36.00
N GLU A 40 1.96 -9.19 36.41
CA GLU A 40 1.45 -10.47 35.88
C GLU A 40 0.97 -10.35 34.44
N GLY A 41 0.35 -9.21 34.07
CA GLY A 41 -0.09 -8.92 32.71
C GLY A 41 1.08 -8.82 31.72
N GLU A 42 2.14 -8.10 32.09
CA GLU A 42 3.35 -7.96 31.27
C GLU A 42 4.09 -9.29 31.07
N HIS A 43 4.20 -10.12 32.11
CA HIS A 43 4.82 -11.43 31.99
C HIS A 43 4.02 -12.37 31.07
N ALA A 44 2.69 -12.43 31.24
CA ALA A 44 1.82 -13.26 30.38
C ALA A 44 1.86 -12.82 28.91
N ARG A 45 1.97 -11.51 28.66
CA ARG A 45 2.16 -10.94 27.32
C ARG A 45 3.51 -11.35 26.73
N ALA A 46 4.60 -11.21 27.47
CA ALA A 46 5.93 -11.59 27.00
C ALA A 46 6.02 -13.08 26.63
N VAL A 47 5.37 -13.94 27.40
CA VAL A 47 5.27 -15.39 27.11
C VAL A 47 4.49 -15.63 25.81
N LEU A 48 3.32 -15.01 25.65
CA LEU A 48 2.53 -15.10 24.41
C LEU A 48 3.26 -14.58 23.17
N LEU A 49 4.03 -13.50 23.29
CA LEU A 49 4.77 -12.96 22.14
C LEU A 49 6.00 -13.81 21.80
N GLY A 50 6.70 -14.30 22.83
CA GLY A 50 7.87 -15.15 22.66
C GLY A 50 7.56 -16.51 22.04
N GLU A 51 6.42 -17.12 22.39
CA GLU A 51 6.02 -18.42 21.85
C GLU A 51 5.63 -18.33 20.36
N TRP A 52 4.93 -17.26 19.95
CA TRP A 52 4.27 -17.21 18.65
C TRP A 52 5.13 -16.53 17.57
N GLY A 53 6.16 -15.76 17.94
CA GLY A 53 7.11 -15.17 16.98
C GLY A 53 6.54 -14.01 16.15
N PHE A 54 5.45 -13.41 16.61
CA PHE A 54 4.82 -12.24 16.03
C PHE A 54 4.76 -11.12 17.07
N SER A 55 4.78 -9.87 16.62
CA SER A 55 4.38 -8.75 17.49
C SER A 55 2.91 -8.88 17.89
N LEU A 56 2.50 -8.18 18.97
CA LEU A 56 1.13 -8.26 19.47
C LEU A 56 0.10 -7.82 18.42
N GLU A 57 0.42 -6.78 17.66
CA GLU A 57 -0.44 -6.26 16.59
C GLU A 57 -0.57 -7.24 15.42
N GLU A 58 0.54 -7.87 15.00
CA GLU A 58 0.52 -8.91 13.96
C GLU A 58 -0.29 -10.13 14.42
N LEU A 59 -0.06 -10.59 15.65
CA LEU A 59 -0.75 -11.75 16.22
C LEU A 59 -2.25 -11.48 16.37
N TYR A 60 -2.62 -10.30 16.86
CA TYR A 60 -4.00 -9.85 16.93
C TYR A 60 -4.65 -9.77 15.54
N SER A 61 -3.94 -9.25 14.54
CA SER A 61 -4.44 -9.18 13.17
C SER A 61 -4.70 -10.56 12.57
N LEU A 62 -3.79 -11.52 12.82
CA LEU A 62 -3.98 -12.92 12.43
C LEU A 62 -5.16 -13.56 13.19
N ALA A 63 -5.30 -13.28 14.48
CA ALA A 63 -6.43 -13.73 15.30
C ALA A 63 -7.76 -13.20 14.77
N LEU A 64 -7.84 -11.90 14.48
CA LEU A 64 -9.04 -11.27 13.95
C LEU A 64 -9.43 -11.83 12.59
N ARG A 65 -8.44 -12.05 11.70
CA ARG A 65 -8.67 -12.71 10.40
C ARG A 65 -9.20 -14.13 10.58
N PHE A 66 -8.54 -14.93 11.44
CA PHE A 66 -8.96 -16.29 11.74
C PHE A 66 -10.38 -16.33 12.29
N PHE A 67 -10.68 -15.49 13.27
CA PHE A 67 -12.02 -15.32 13.83
C PHE A 67 -13.04 -15.00 12.71
N ARG A 68 -12.79 -13.93 11.93
CA ARG A 68 -13.71 -13.50 10.85
C ARG A 68 -13.98 -14.56 9.79
N GLU A 69 -13.02 -15.42 9.48
CA GLU A 69 -13.12 -16.43 8.43
C GLU A 69 -13.64 -17.79 8.89
N LYS A 70 -13.27 -18.20 10.11
CA LYS A 70 -13.45 -19.57 10.62
C LYS A 70 -14.57 -19.68 11.63
N GLU A 71 -15.02 -18.58 12.23
CA GLU A 71 -16.17 -18.55 13.11
C GLU A 71 -17.45 -18.95 12.34
N GLY A 72 -18.21 -19.92 12.86
CA GLY A 72 -19.37 -20.51 12.17
C GLY A 72 -19.03 -21.56 11.12
N LYS A 73 -17.73 -21.84 10.87
CA LYS A 73 -17.27 -22.89 9.95
C LYS A 73 -16.44 -23.94 10.67
N ALA A 74 -15.34 -23.53 11.31
CA ALA A 74 -14.39 -24.42 11.97
C ALA A 74 -14.58 -24.47 13.49
N PHE A 75 -15.16 -23.42 14.08
CA PHE A 75 -15.51 -23.39 15.49
C PHE A 75 -16.71 -22.47 15.73
N HIS A 76 -17.41 -22.70 16.84
CA HIS A 76 -18.58 -21.96 17.25
C HIS A 76 -18.35 -21.53 18.71
N PRO A 77 -17.82 -20.32 18.95
CA PRO A 77 -17.67 -19.83 20.31
C PRO A 77 -19.05 -19.75 20.97
N LEU A 78 -19.09 -19.98 22.28
CA LEU A 78 -20.33 -19.81 23.04
C LEU A 78 -20.79 -18.35 22.94
N TYR A 79 -22.09 -18.12 23.19
CA TYR A 79 -22.66 -16.78 23.10
C TYR A 79 -21.89 -15.75 23.94
N GLU A 80 -21.55 -16.11 25.18
CA GLU A 80 -20.76 -15.28 26.10
C GLU A 80 -19.34 -15.03 25.59
N GLU A 81 -18.66 -16.07 25.08
CA GLU A 81 -17.31 -15.96 24.54
C GLU A 81 -17.27 -15.06 23.30
N LYS A 82 -18.30 -15.17 22.45
CA LYS A 82 -18.45 -14.28 21.30
C LYS A 82 -18.68 -12.84 21.72
N LEU A 83 -19.57 -12.63 22.69
CA LEU A 83 -19.86 -11.30 23.23
C LEU A 83 -18.56 -10.65 23.71
N ARG A 84 -17.75 -11.42 24.45
CA ARG A 84 -16.44 -11.01 24.93
C ARG A 84 -15.46 -10.71 23.80
N LEU A 85 -15.35 -11.56 22.77
CA LEU A 85 -14.49 -11.32 21.61
C LEU A 85 -14.88 -10.03 20.86
N VAL A 86 -16.17 -9.78 20.68
CA VAL A 86 -16.68 -8.54 20.04
C VAL A 86 -16.39 -7.32 20.91
N ALA A 87 -16.62 -7.40 22.21
CA ALA A 87 -16.32 -6.33 23.15
C ALA A 87 -14.82 -6.00 23.18
N LEU A 88 -13.95 -7.02 23.22
CA LEU A 88 -12.50 -6.84 23.17
C LEU A 88 -12.06 -6.20 21.84
N HIS A 89 -12.65 -6.60 20.71
CA HIS A 89 -12.38 -5.93 19.43
C HIS A 89 -12.79 -4.46 19.45
N LYS A 90 -13.98 -4.13 20.00
CA LYS A 90 -14.41 -2.74 20.17
C LYS A 90 -13.46 -1.94 21.08
N GLN A 91 -13.00 -2.53 22.18
CA GLN A 91 -12.01 -1.89 23.07
C GLN A 91 -10.68 -1.60 22.35
N VAL A 92 -10.23 -2.49 21.46
CA VAL A 92 -9.01 -2.26 20.66
C VAL A 92 -9.17 -1.11 19.66
N LEU A 93 -10.36 -0.97 19.07
CA LEU A 93 -10.64 0.05 18.05
C LEU A 93 -10.95 1.41 18.67
N LEU A 94 -11.85 1.44 19.64
CA LEU A 94 -12.50 2.64 20.15
C LEU A 94 -12.08 2.99 21.58
N GLY A 95 -11.36 2.10 22.26
CA GLY A 95 -11.02 2.26 23.66
C GLY A 95 -12.21 2.01 24.61
N PRO A 96 -12.16 2.56 25.83
CA PRO A 96 -13.22 2.43 26.82
C PRO A 96 -14.57 2.94 26.30
N TYR A 97 -15.65 2.27 26.70
CA TYR A 97 -17.00 2.69 26.31
C TYR A 97 -17.32 4.11 26.82
N HIS A 98 -17.75 4.98 25.92
CA HIS A 98 -18.33 6.28 26.26
C HIS A 98 -19.82 6.33 25.86
N PRO A 99 -20.70 6.91 26.71
CA PRO A 99 -22.14 7.00 26.43
C PRO A 99 -22.48 7.73 25.13
N ASP A 100 -21.64 8.67 24.71
CA ASP A 100 -21.83 9.48 23.50
C ASP A 100 -21.38 8.74 22.23
N SER A 101 -20.68 7.61 22.37
CA SER A 101 -20.15 6.82 21.26
C SER A 101 -21.15 5.84 20.66
N CYS A 102 -22.35 5.69 21.22
CA CYS A 102 -23.37 4.76 20.70
C CYS A 102 -24.80 5.23 21.06
N PRO A 103 -25.74 5.36 20.11
CA PRO A 103 -27.15 5.68 20.38
C PRO A 103 -27.81 4.70 21.37
N GLU A 104 -28.82 5.12 22.15
CA GLU A 104 -29.52 4.22 23.07
C GLU A 104 -30.05 2.96 22.37
N VAL A 105 -29.60 1.79 22.85
CA VAL A 105 -30.10 0.50 22.37
C VAL A 105 -31.53 0.38 22.86
N GLY A 106 -32.49 0.33 21.93
CA GLY A 106 -33.91 0.24 22.26
C GLY A 106 -34.22 -0.97 23.15
N PHE A 107 -35.23 -0.85 24.00
CA PHE A 107 -35.61 -1.84 25.01
C PHE A 107 -35.78 -3.29 24.48
N PHE A 108 -36.14 -3.44 23.20
CA PHE A 108 -36.33 -4.75 22.55
C PHE A 108 -35.07 -5.34 21.89
N ASP A 109 -33.97 -4.59 21.80
CA ASP A 109 -32.69 -5.08 21.27
C ASP A 109 -31.84 -5.71 22.40
N VAL A 110 -32.30 -6.88 22.84
CA VAL A 110 -31.66 -7.68 23.90
C VAL A 110 -30.20 -7.99 23.56
N LEU A 111 -29.89 -8.27 22.28
CA LEU A 111 -28.54 -8.60 21.83
C LEU A 111 -27.63 -7.35 21.80
N GLY A 112 -28.16 -6.20 21.37
CA GLY A 112 -27.44 -4.92 21.47
C GLY A 112 -27.14 -4.55 22.92
N ASN A 113 -28.08 -4.79 23.83
CA ASN A 113 -27.93 -4.48 25.24
C ASN A 113 -26.84 -5.34 25.87
N ASP A 114 -26.82 -6.64 25.57
CA ASP A 114 -25.77 -7.55 26.04
C ASP A 114 -24.40 -7.13 25.51
N ARG A 115 -24.29 -6.77 24.21
CA ARG A 115 -23.02 -6.31 23.62
C ARG A 115 -22.50 -5.06 24.31
N ARG A 116 -23.39 -4.10 24.55
CA ARG A 116 -23.05 -2.87 25.28
C ARG A 116 -22.58 -3.19 26.69
N LYS A 117 -23.34 -4.00 27.44
CA LYS A 117 -22.97 -4.39 28.80
C LYS A 117 -21.60 -5.05 28.86
N GLU A 118 -21.30 -5.93 27.92
CA GLU A 118 -20.01 -6.62 27.88
C GLU A 118 -18.87 -5.65 27.59
N TRP A 119 -19.04 -4.71 26.65
CA TRP A 119 -18.02 -3.69 26.38
C TRP A 119 -17.85 -2.72 27.56
N VAL A 120 -18.94 -2.28 28.19
CA VAL A 120 -18.91 -1.48 29.43
C VAL A 120 -18.14 -2.21 30.53
N SER A 121 -18.29 -3.54 30.63
CA SER A 121 -17.57 -4.35 31.62
C SER A 121 -16.04 -4.35 31.46
N LEU A 122 -15.52 -3.99 30.28
CA LEU A 122 -14.08 -3.88 30.03
C LEU A 122 -13.47 -2.64 30.68
N GLY A 123 -14.27 -1.62 30.98
CA GLY A 123 -13.82 -0.39 31.65
C GLY A 123 -12.62 0.25 30.94
N ASN A 124 -11.60 0.61 31.72
CA ASN A 124 -10.39 1.30 31.24
C ASN A 124 -9.30 0.32 30.75
N MET A 125 -9.68 -0.84 30.22
CA MET A 125 -8.74 -1.82 29.68
C MET A 125 -7.89 -1.21 28.55
N SER A 126 -6.58 -1.41 28.61
CA SER A 126 -5.67 -0.91 27.58
C SER A 126 -5.89 -1.61 26.24
N LYS A 127 -5.48 -0.97 25.14
CA LYS A 127 -5.54 -1.54 23.80
C LYS A 127 -4.75 -2.86 23.75
N GLU A 128 -3.57 -2.88 24.35
CA GLU A 128 -2.68 -4.03 24.41
C GLU A 128 -3.27 -5.17 25.25
N ASP A 129 -3.96 -4.88 26.36
CA ASP A 129 -4.67 -5.89 27.16
C ASP A 129 -5.81 -6.49 26.36
N ALA A 130 -6.60 -5.64 25.70
CA ALA A 130 -7.72 -6.08 24.90
C ALA A 130 -7.27 -6.99 23.73
N MET A 131 -6.18 -6.64 23.05
CA MET A 131 -5.56 -7.50 22.04
C MET A 131 -5.11 -8.84 22.63
N THR A 132 -4.44 -8.81 23.78
CA THR A 132 -3.90 -10.00 24.45
C THR A 132 -5.01 -10.96 24.87
N GLU A 133 -6.05 -10.44 25.52
CA GLU A 133 -7.20 -11.22 25.96
C GLU A 133 -8.00 -11.74 24.77
N PHE A 134 -8.10 -10.99 23.67
CA PHE A 134 -8.74 -11.46 22.44
C PHE A 134 -8.02 -12.69 21.89
N VAL A 135 -6.69 -12.63 21.77
CA VAL A 135 -5.87 -13.74 21.28
C VAL A 135 -5.97 -14.96 22.20
N LYS A 136 -5.88 -14.76 23.52
CA LYS A 136 -6.01 -15.84 24.51
C LYS A 136 -7.38 -16.52 24.44
N LEU A 137 -8.45 -15.72 24.40
CA LEU A 137 -9.80 -16.24 24.33
C LEU A 137 -10.04 -16.99 23.02
N LEU A 138 -9.59 -16.46 21.89
CA LEU A 138 -9.69 -17.14 20.61
C LEU A 138 -8.94 -18.48 20.58
N ASN A 139 -7.72 -18.51 21.12
CA ASN A 139 -6.91 -19.73 21.22
C ASN A 139 -7.60 -20.79 22.10
N LYS A 140 -8.30 -20.36 23.16
CA LYS A 140 -9.11 -21.24 24.01
C LYS A 140 -10.35 -21.75 23.28
N CYS A 141 -11.05 -20.89 22.53
CA CYS A 141 -12.26 -21.24 21.79
C CYS A 141 -11.99 -22.16 20.59
N CYS A 142 -10.78 -22.12 20.01
CA CYS A 142 -10.44 -22.90 18.83
C CYS A 142 -9.01 -23.45 18.86
N SER A 143 -8.89 -24.77 19.03
CA SER A 143 -7.59 -25.47 19.02
C SER A 143 -6.86 -25.39 17.67
N LEU A 144 -7.53 -25.02 16.58
CA LEU A 144 -6.92 -24.85 15.26
C LEU A 144 -6.20 -23.50 15.09
N PHE A 145 -6.39 -22.57 16.02
CA PHE A 145 -5.73 -21.27 15.96
C PHE A 145 -4.20 -21.39 16.15
N ALA A 146 -3.73 -22.20 17.09
CA ALA A 146 -2.30 -22.43 17.30
C ALA A 146 -1.57 -23.03 16.08
N PRO A 147 -2.08 -24.12 15.46
CA PRO A 147 -1.54 -24.60 14.19
C PRO A 147 -1.58 -23.56 13.07
N PHE A 148 -2.66 -22.77 12.98
CA PHE A 148 -2.80 -21.72 11.97
C PHE A 148 -1.69 -20.67 12.07
N VAL A 149 -1.43 -20.14 13.28
CA VAL A 149 -0.37 -19.13 13.43
C VAL A 149 1.02 -19.75 13.30
N THR A 150 1.23 -20.97 13.79
CA THR A 150 2.50 -21.69 13.56
C THR A 150 2.79 -21.83 12.07
N SER A 151 1.78 -22.15 11.25
CA SER A 151 1.93 -22.20 9.79
C SER A 151 2.34 -20.86 9.19
N HIS A 152 1.73 -19.75 9.66
CA HIS A 152 2.08 -18.41 9.19
C HIS A 152 3.49 -18.00 9.61
N LYS A 153 3.94 -18.45 10.80
CA LYS A 153 5.30 -18.22 11.28
C LYS A 153 6.32 -18.86 10.34
N ILE A 154 6.10 -20.14 10.01
CA ILE A 154 6.96 -20.89 9.08
C ILE A 154 6.98 -20.21 7.71
N GLU A 155 5.83 -19.79 7.19
CA GLU A 155 5.75 -19.09 5.92
C GLU A 155 6.52 -17.76 5.92
N LYS A 156 6.40 -16.97 6.99
CA LYS A 156 7.14 -15.71 7.17
C LYS A 156 8.66 -15.95 7.17
N GLU A 157 9.12 -16.91 7.97
CA GLU A 157 10.54 -17.28 8.05
C GLU A 157 11.07 -17.81 6.71
N GLU A 158 10.28 -18.58 5.96
CA GLU A 158 10.66 -19.06 4.62
C GLU A 158 10.75 -17.92 3.60
N GLN A 159 9.81 -16.98 3.63
CA GLN A 159 9.83 -15.82 2.75
C GLN A 159 11.04 -14.92 3.03
N GLU A 160 11.40 -14.71 4.29
CA GLU A 160 12.60 -13.98 4.70
C GLU A 160 13.87 -14.68 4.22
N ARG A 161 13.95 -16.01 4.38
CA ARG A 161 15.09 -16.80 3.87
C ARG A 161 15.25 -16.66 2.36
N LYS A 162 14.16 -16.77 1.60
CA LYS A 162 14.18 -16.61 0.13
C LYS A 162 14.65 -15.22 -0.30
N ARG A 163 14.21 -14.16 0.38
CA ARG A 163 14.66 -12.78 0.10
C ARG A 163 16.15 -12.62 0.35
N CYS A 164 16.65 -13.12 1.48
CA CYS A 164 18.08 -13.09 1.79
C CYS A 164 18.91 -13.90 0.78
N GLU A 165 18.47 -15.09 0.39
CA GLU A 165 19.14 -15.93 -0.61
C GLU A 165 19.15 -15.26 -2.00
N GLU A 166 18.05 -14.64 -2.42
CA GLU A 166 17.97 -13.90 -3.67
C GLU A 166 18.86 -12.66 -3.68
N GLU A 167 18.90 -11.92 -2.57
CA GLU A 167 19.80 -10.79 -2.42
C GLU A 167 21.27 -11.22 -2.44
N GLN A 168 21.63 -12.32 -1.76
CA GLN A 168 22.98 -12.88 -1.82
C GLN A 168 23.34 -13.34 -3.23
N ARG A 169 22.41 -14.00 -3.95
CA ARG A 169 22.63 -14.43 -5.32
C ARG A 169 22.87 -13.23 -6.24
N ARG A 170 22.07 -12.16 -6.10
CA ARG A 170 22.24 -10.92 -6.87
C ARG A 170 23.61 -10.29 -6.61
N ARG A 171 24.05 -10.23 -5.36
CA ARG A 171 25.39 -9.69 -5.00
C ARG A 171 26.52 -10.52 -5.62
N LEU A 172 26.41 -11.85 -5.62
CA LEU A 172 27.41 -12.73 -6.25
C LEU A 172 27.41 -12.60 -7.78
N GLU A 173 26.24 -12.49 -8.40
CA GLU A 173 26.12 -12.25 -9.84
C GLU A 173 26.71 -10.89 -10.24
N GLU A 174 26.48 -9.84 -9.44
CA GLU A 174 27.08 -8.52 -9.62
C GLU A 174 28.61 -8.58 -9.46
N GLU A 175 29.13 -9.26 -8.43
CA GLU A 175 30.58 -9.44 -8.24
C GLU A 175 31.22 -10.26 -9.38
N GLU A 176 30.55 -11.30 -9.87
CA GLU A 176 31.03 -12.10 -11.01
C GLU A 176 31.05 -11.27 -12.30
N GLN A 177 30.00 -10.48 -12.56
CA GLN A 177 29.96 -9.57 -13.71
C GLN A 177 31.06 -8.51 -13.64
N GLU A 178 31.31 -7.95 -12.46
CA GLU A 178 32.39 -6.98 -12.27
C GLU A 178 33.76 -7.63 -12.52
N ARG A 179 34.00 -8.83 -11.98
CA ARG A 179 35.22 -9.61 -12.25
C ARG A 179 35.40 -9.90 -13.74
N ARG A 180 34.34 -10.28 -14.46
CA ARG A 180 34.39 -10.50 -15.92
C ARG A 180 34.74 -9.22 -16.67
N ARG A 181 34.15 -8.08 -16.32
CA ARG A 181 34.47 -6.78 -16.94
C ARG A 181 35.93 -6.39 -16.70
N GLN A 182 36.42 -6.54 -15.46
CA GLN A 182 37.82 -6.27 -15.14
C GLN A 182 38.78 -7.20 -15.90
N GLU A 183 38.42 -8.47 -16.07
CA GLU A 183 39.20 -9.42 -16.86
C GLU A 183 39.19 -9.09 -18.36
N GLU A 184 38.03 -8.77 -18.93
CA GLU A 184 37.91 -8.33 -20.33
C GLU A 184 38.68 -7.03 -20.58
N GLU A 185 38.64 -6.07 -19.64
CA GLU A 185 39.42 -4.84 -19.73
C GLU A 185 40.92 -5.11 -19.62
N ARG A 186 41.35 -6.02 -18.74
CA ARG A 186 42.75 -6.45 -18.63
C ARG A 186 43.21 -7.10 -19.95
N GLN A 187 42.42 -8.01 -20.51
CA GLN A 187 42.73 -8.66 -21.78
C GLN A 187 42.83 -7.66 -22.94
N ARG A 188 41.90 -6.69 -23.02
CA ARG A 188 41.97 -5.61 -24.03
C ARG A 188 43.24 -4.80 -23.89
N ARG A 189 43.61 -4.39 -22.66
CA ARG A 189 44.85 -3.64 -22.41
C ARG A 189 46.10 -4.46 -22.78
N GLU A 190 46.11 -5.76 -22.45
CA GLU A 190 47.20 -6.67 -22.83
C GLU A 190 47.31 -6.84 -24.36
N GLU A 191 46.17 -6.95 -25.06
CA GLU A 191 46.12 -7.06 -26.52
C GLU A 191 46.55 -5.76 -27.21
N GLU A 192 46.07 -4.60 -26.74
CA GLU A 192 46.51 -3.29 -27.22
C GLU A 192 48.02 -3.10 -27.05
N GLN A 193 48.58 -3.47 -25.88
CA GLN A 193 50.03 -3.43 -25.66
C GLN A 193 50.78 -4.37 -26.60
N ARG A 194 50.23 -5.56 -26.90
CA ARG A 194 50.85 -6.50 -27.85
C ARG A 194 50.87 -5.92 -29.26
N LEU A 195 49.75 -5.36 -29.72
CA LEU A 195 49.64 -4.72 -31.04
C LEU A 195 50.57 -3.52 -31.16
N GLN A 196 50.68 -2.68 -30.13
CA GLN A 196 51.63 -1.55 -30.12
C GLN A 196 53.07 -2.02 -30.24
N ARG A 197 53.46 -3.08 -29.51
CA ARG A 197 54.81 -3.65 -29.62
C ARG A 197 55.08 -4.23 -31.01
N GLU A 198 54.12 -4.98 -31.57
CA GLU A 198 54.24 -5.56 -32.91
C GLU A 198 54.33 -4.45 -34.00
N GLU A 199 53.58 -3.36 -33.85
CA GLU A 199 53.66 -2.21 -34.72
C GLU A 199 54.99 -1.46 -34.60
N GLU A 200 55.50 -1.29 -33.38
CA GLU A 200 56.81 -0.67 -33.13
C GLU A 200 57.95 -1.52 -33.71
N GLU A 201 57.91 -2.85 -33.51
CA GLU A 201 58.85 -3.79 -34.13
C GLU A 201 58.77 -3.75 -35.66
N ARG A 202 57.56 -3.71 -36.23
CA ARG A 202 57.36 -3.58 -37.68
C ARG A 202 57.96 -2.28 -38.21
N ARG A 203 57.76 -1.16 -37.51
CA ARG A 203 58.32 0.14 -37.89
C ARG A 203 59.84 0.12 -37.80
N GLN A 204 60.42 -0.45 -36.75
CA GLN A 204 61.87 -0.61 -36.61
C GLN A 204 62.46 -1.47 -37.73
N ALA A 205 61.81 -2.58 -38.07
CA ALA A 205 62.24 -3.45 -39.16
C ALA A 205 62.15 -2.76 -40.54
N GLU A 206 61.11 -1.95 -40.76
CA GLU A 206 60.97 -1.14 -41.98
C GLU A 206 62.05 -0.06 -42.07
N GLU A 207 62.31 0.68 -40.98
CA GLU A 207 63.41 1.65 -40.88
C GLU A 207 64.78 0.99 -41.11
N GLU A 208 65.02 -0.20 -40.56
CA GLU A 208 66.26 -0.97 -40.79
C GLU A 208 66.38 -1.42 -42.25
N ARG A 209 65.29 -1.91 -42.84
CA ARG A 209 65.25 -2.32 -44.24
C ARG A 209 65.52 -1.15 -45.18
N GLU A 210 64.93 0.01 -44.95
CA GLU A 210 65.19 1.22 -45.72
C GLU A 210 66.67 1.64 -45.62
N ARG A 211 67.28 1.62 -44.43
CA ARG A 211 68.72 1.89 -44.26
C ARG A 211 69.57 0.91 -45.06
N LEU A 212 69.23 -0.39 -45.02
CA LEU A 212 69.95 -1.41 -45.77
C LEU A 212 69.82 -1.20 -47.29
N GLU A 213 68.61 -0.85 -47.76
CA GLU A 213 68.35 -0.54 -49.17
C GLU A 213 69.11 0.72 -49.62
N GLN A 214 69.13 1.79 -48.82
CA GLN A 214 69.93 2.98 -49.08
C GLN A 214 71.42 2.65 -49.19
N GLN A 215 71.95 1.82 -48.28
CA GLN A 215 73.34 1.38 -48.33
C GLN A 215 73.63 0.58 -49.60
N LYS A 216 72.74 -0.34 -49.99
CA LYS A 216 72.84 -1.11 -51.23
C LYS A 216 72.79 -0.19 -52.47
N GLN A 217 71.93 0.82 -52.47
CA GLN A 217 71.83 1.81 -53.53
C GLN A 217 73.13 2.59 -53.67
N GLN A 218 73.73 3.05 -52.56
CA GLN A 218 75.02 3.74 -52.57
C GLN A 218 76.14 2.86 -53.15
N ILE A 219 76.22 1.59 -52.73
CA ILE A 219 77.22 0.64 -53.26
C ILE A 219 77.03 0.43 -54.77
N MET A 220 75.79 0.26 -55.24
CA MET A 220 75.48 0.09 -56.66
C MET A 220 75.86 1.33 -57.48
N VAL A 221 75.57 2.54 -56.98
CA VAL A 221 75.96 3.80 -57.63
C VAL A 221 77.49 3.92 -57.70
N ALA A 222 78.20 3.61 -56.60
CA ALA A 222 79.66 3.64 -56.57
C ALA A 222 80.28 2.63 -57.55
N LEU A 223 79.73 1.41 -57.62
CA LEU A 223 80.20 0.38 -58.55
C LEU A 223 79.96 0.80 -60.00
N ASN A 224 78.76 1.30 -60.33
CA ASN A 224 78.43 1.81 -61.67
C ASN A 224 79.33 2.99 -62.08
N ALA A 225 79.61 3.93 -61.16
CA ALA A 225 80.54 5.02 -61.39
C ALA A 225 81.96 4.52 -61.65
N GLN A 226 82.40 3.48 -60.94
CA GLN A 226 83.70 2.84 -61.14
C GLN A 226 83.77 2.14 -62.51
N THR A 227 82.70 1.43 -62.92
CA THR A 227 82.59 0.84 -64.27
C THR A 227 82.58 1.92 -65.36
N ALA A 228 81.84 3.01 -65.19
CA ALA A 228 81.82 4.13 -66.13
C ALA A 228 83.18 4.82 -66.24
N ALA A 229 83.89 5.01 -65.12
CA ALA A 229 85.25 5.56 -65.13
C ALA A 229 86.25 4.62 -65.82
N ALA A 230 86.12 3.30 -65.66
CA ALA A 230 86.92 2.32 -66.39
C ALA A 230 86.64 2.36 -67.89
N LEU A 231 85.37 2.47 -68.29
CA LEU A 231 84.96 2.59 -69.69
C LEU A 231 85.47 3.89 -70.32
N ASN A 232 85.36 5.01 -69.61
CA ASN A 232 85.88 6.32 -70.06
C ASN A 232 87.40 6.30 -70.20
N LYS A 233 88.14 5.65 -69.30
CA LYS A 233 89.59 5.46 -69.48
C LYS A 233 89.91 4.62 -70.73
N GLN A 234 89.09 3.62 -71.04
CA GLN A 234 89.23 2.84 -72.26
C GLN A 234 88.89 3.65 -73.52
N GLN A 235 87.90 4.56 -73.42
CA GLN A 235 87.58 5.55 -74.44
C GLN A 235 88.63 6.66 -74.57
N GLU A 236 89.33 7.07 -73.52
CA GLU A 236 90.46 8.02 -73.61
C GLU A 236 91.66 7.39 -74.33
N VAL A 237 91.96 6.11 -74.07
CA VAL A 237 93.01 5.38 -74.79
C VAL A 237 92.64 5.19 -76.27
N THR A 238 91.35 5.08 -76.62
CA THR A 238 90.89 5.03 -78.02
C THR A 238 90.66 6.40 -78.65
N ALA A 239 90.35 7.46 -77.89
CA ALA A 239 90.17 8.83 -78.38
C ALA A 239 91.50 9.54 -78.66
N VAL A 240 92.58 9.18 -77.95
CA VAL A 240 93.97 9.55 -78.32
C VAL A 240 94.38 8.89 -79.65
N ALA A 241 93.73 7.78 -80.05
CA ALA A 241 93.96 7.13 -81.34
C ALA A 241 93.07 7.66 -82.50
N VAL A 242 91.99 8.41 -82.24
CA VAL A 242 90.99 8.79 -83.27
C VAL A 242 90.78 10.32 -83.38
N SER A 243 91.45 11.15 -82.57
CA SER A 243 91.43 12.63 -82.74
C SER A 243 92.32 13.16 -83.88
N ALA A 244 92.42 12.38 -84.96
CA ALA A 244 93.03 12.75 -86.23
C ALA A 244 92.03 12.72 -87.38
N GLU A 245 90.73 12.96 -87.19
CA GLU A 245 89.87 13.20 -88.36
C GLU A 245 88.61 14.04 -88.06
N ALA A 246 88.54 15.15 -88.79
CA ALA A 246 87.34 15.83 -89.29
C ALA A 246 86.41 16.63 -88.34
N ARG A 247 86.44 17.94 -88.60
CA ARG A 247 85.47 18.99 -88.28
C ARG A 247 84.25 18.99 -89.23
N ARG A 248 83.21 19.74 -88.82
CA ARG A 248 82.07 20.37 -89.57
C ARG A 248 80.79 19.49 -89.58
N SER A 249 79.55 19.98 -89.39
CA SER A 249 78.96 21.32 -89.59
C SER A 249 77.56 21.49 -88.93
N ALA A 250 77.19 22.75 -88.61
CA ALA A 250 75.90 23.48 -88.72
C ALA A 250 74.57 22.91 -88.11
N VAL A 251 73.78 23.57 -87.22
CA VAL A 251 72.95 24.83 -87.18
C VAL A 251 71.44 24.46 -86.90
N PRO A 252 70.62 25.33 -86.25
CA PRO A 252 69.41 25.04 -85.41
C PRO A 252 68.08 25.29 -86.19
N PRO A 253 66.86 25.64 -85.66
CA PRO A 253 66.37 25.98 -84.30
C PRO A 253 64.92 25.51 -83.92
N GLY A 254 64.41 25.99 -82.77
CA GLY A 254 62.97 26.19 -82.48
C GLY A 254 62.53 25.57 -81.15
N ALA A 255 62.50 26.27 -80.02
CA ALA A 255 61.56 27.32 -79.57
C ALA A 255 60.33 26.78 -78.80
N GLY A 256 60.07 27.37 -77.62
CA GLY A 256 58.82 27.24 -76.84
C GLY A 256 59.05 26.54 -75.49
N ASN A 257 59.48 27.24 -74.43
CA ASN A 257 58.65 27.93 -73.42
C ASN A 257 57.49 27.05 -72.92
N GLY A 258 57.30 26.77 -71.64
CA GLY A 258 57.57 27.55 -70.43
C GLY A 258 56.34 27.33 -69.55
N LEU A 259 56.46 26.95 -68.28
CA LEU A 259 56.52 27.83 -67.11
C LEU A 259 55.49 27.25 -66.11
N THR A 260 55.91 26.91 -64.89
CA THR A 260 55.61 27.63 -63.63
C THR A 260 54.42 27.03 -62.88
N ALA A 261 54.35 27.03 -61.55
CA ALA A 261 55.29 27.42 -60.52
C ALA A 261 54.82 26.80 -59.18
N ASN A 262 55.78 26.73 -58.28
CA ASN A 262 55.69 26.50 -56.84
C ASN A 262 54.52 27.21 -56.13
N GLY A 263 54.18 26.66 -54.97
CA GLY A 263 53.61 27.47 -53.88
C GLY A 263 52.94 26.64 -52.79
N ALA A 264 53.72 26.19 -51.80
CA ALA A 264 53.26 26.06 -50.42
C ALA A 264 52.94 27.48 -49.85
N PRO A 265 52.35 27.70 -48.65
CA PRO A 265 52.30 26.79 -47.49
C PRO A 265 51.02 26.85 -46.62
N ALA A 266 51.16 26.14 -45.48
CA ALA A 266 50.37 25.85 -44.29
C ALA A 266 49.46 26.93 -43.61
N GLU A 267 48.56 26.36 -42.79
CA GLU A 267 48.19 26.70 -41.39
C GLU A 267 46.78 27.27 -41.02
N SER A 268 46.12 26.50 -40.11
CA SER A 268 45.43 26.85 -38.84
C SER A 268 44.00 27.46 -38.76
N LEU A 269 43.17 26.76 -37.96
CA LEU A 269 42.22 27.16 -36.88
C LEU A 269 41.12 28.24 -37.10
N ASP A 270 39.83 27.87 -36.95
CA ASP A 270 38.99 28.09 -35.73
C ASP A 270 37.45 27.99 -35.94
N LYS A 271 36.83 27.32 -34.95
CA LYS A 271 35.49 27.31 -34.31
C LYS A 271 34.21 28.04 -34.81
N GLU A 272 33.10 27.27 -34.58
CA GLU A 272 31.79 27.57 -33.95
C GLU A 272 30.65 28.31 -34.69
N VAL A 273 29.45 27.68 -34.72
CA VAL A 273 28.11 28.30 -34.58
C VAL A 273 27.11 27.28 -33.97
N GLU A 274 26.45 27.67 -32.85
CA GLU A 274 25.18 27.15 -32.31
C GLU A 274 24.05 28.18 -32.55
N LEU A 275 22.78 27.75 -32.61
CA LEU A 275 21.51 28.48 -32.36
C LEU A 275 20.34 27.47 -32.47
N ASP A 276 19.21 27.47 -31.75
CA ASP A 276 18.71 28.17 -30.56
C ASP A 276 17.50 27.37 -30.02
N SER A 277 17.21 27.48 -28.72
CA SER A 277 16.01 26.92 -28.05
C SER A 277 14.99 28.02 -27.73
N VAL A 278 13.69 27.71 -27.73
CA VAL A 278 12.65 28.62 -27.23
C VAL A 278 11.75 27.92 -26.21
N GLY A 279 11.63 28.54 -25.03
CA GLY A 279 10.81 28.10 -23.90
C GLY A 279 9.48 28.86 -23.73
N GLU A 280 8.73 28.38 -22.74
CA GLU A 280 7.36 28.71 -22.31
C GLU A 280 7.08 30.14 -21.85
N LEU A 281 5.77 30.48 -21.79
CA LEU A 281 5.21 31.67 -21.12
C LEU A 281 4.16 31.25 -20.07
N MET A 282 4.31 31.77 -18.85
CA MET A 282 3.26 31.97 -17.83
C MET A 282 2.89 33.47 -17.78
N GLU A 283 1.64 33.83 -17.43
CA GLU A 283 1.28 34.66 -16.25
C GLU A 283 -0.24 34.96 -16.10
N ASN A 284 -0.60 35.53 -14.95
CA ASN A 284 -1.87 35.51 -14.20
C ASN A 284 -2.76 36.79 -14.29
N SER A 285 -4.11 36.62 -14.16
CA SER A 285 -5.17 37.41 -13.43
C SER A 285 -5.31 38.97 -13.62
N PRO A 286 -6.29 39.73 -13.00
CA PRO A 286 -7.53 39.43 -12.23
C PRO A 286 -8.80 40.35 -12.47
N ARG A 287 -9.96 39.92 -11.91
CA ARG A 287 -11.12 40.62 -11.22
C ARG A 287 -11.86 41.89 -11.76
N GLY A 288 -13.19 41.86 -11.62
CA GLY A 288 -14.16 43.00 -11.57
C GLY A 288 -15.60 42.54 -11.16
N PRO A 289 -16.53 43.40 -10.68
CA PRO A 289 -17.10 43.29 -9.31
C PRO A 289 -18.62 42.98 -9.15
N VAL A 290 -18.98 42.81 -7.86
CA VAL A 290 -20.25 42.56 -7.14
C VAL A 290 -21.11 43.84 -6.96
N PHE A 291 -22.46 43.76 -6.97
CA PHE A 291 -23.33 44.22 -5.84
C PHE A 291 -24.83 43.91 -5.99
N THR A 292 -25.41 43.61 -4.83
CA THR A 292 -26.76 43.20 -4.40
C THR A 292 -27.83 44.30 -4.35
N VAL A 293 -29.12 43.93 -4.34
CA VAL A 293 -30.13 44.47 -3.39
C VAL A 293 -31.31 43.52 -3.12
N ASN A 294 -31.65 43.44 -1.84
CA ASN A 294 -32.71 42.69 -1.16
C ASN A 294 -34.15 43.06 -1.56
N LEU A 295 -35.08 42.11 -1.42
CA LEU A 295 -36.41 42.41 -0.86
C LEU A 295 -36.90 41.28 0.04
N HIS A 296 -37.11 41.64 1.31
CA HIS A 296 -37.59 40.80 2.40
C HIS A 296 -39.09 40.52 2.26
N SER A 297 -39.49 39.26 2.42
CA SER A 297 -40.71 38.90 3.14
C SER A 297 -40.65 37.42 3.51
N ALA A 298 -40.23 37.11 4.74
CA ALA A 298 -40.28 35.76 5.28
C ALA A 298 -41.75 35.40 5.62
N PRO A 299 -42.34 34.36 5.02
CA PRO A 299 -43.54 33.77 5.60
C PRO A 299 -43.11 32.99 6.86
N ALA A 300 -43.91 33.09 7.92
CA ALA A 300 -43.75 32.32 9.14
C ALA A 300 -43.50 30.84 8.80
N ALA A 301 -42.41 30.28 9.33
CA ALA A 301 -42.06 28.88 9.15
C ALA A 301 -43.15 27.99 9.76
N THR A 302 -44.13 27.59 8.94
CA THR A 302 -44.91 26.39 9.16
C THR A 302 -43.92 25.24 9.15
N THR A 303 -43.66 24.66 10.32
CA THR A 303 -42.94 23.39 10.44
C THR A 303 -43.56 22.40 9.45
N PRO A 304 -42.80 21.85 8.50
CA PRO A 304 -43.36 20.96 7.49
C PRO A 304 -43.99 19.75 8.17
N LEU A 305 -45.24 19.47 7.84
CA LEU A 305 -46.00 18.37 8.42
C LEU A 305 -45.57 17.06 7.76
N ILE A 306 -44.96 16.16 8.53
CA ILE A 306 -44.62 14.81 8.08
C ILE A 306 -45.84 13.92 8.30
N THR A 307 -46.38 13.37 7.22
CA THR A 307 -47.53 12.46 7.27
C THR A 307 -47.13 11.09 7.79
N ALA A 308 -48.06 10.32 8.35
CA ALA A 308 -47.78 8.94 8.70
C ALA A 308 -47.55 8.11 7.41
N PRO A 309 -46.51 7.25 7.35
CA PRO A 309 -46.34 6.33 6.24
C PRO A 309 -47.37 5.21 6.28
N SER A 310 -47.63 4.61 5.13
CA SER A 310 -48.39 3.36 5.03
C SER A 310 -47.45 2.18 4.83
N MET A 311 -47.67 1.08 5.55
CA MET A 311 -46.87 -0.16 5.48
C MET A 311 -47.77 -1.37 5.36
N TRP A 312 -47.43 -2.33 4.50
CA TRP A 312 -48.16 -3.59 4.31
C TRP A 312 -47.24 -4.71 3.81
N THR A 313 -47.73 -5.94 3.81
CA THR A 313 -47.01 -7.10 3.26
C THR A 313 -47.80 -7.76 2.13
N ARG A 314 -47.13 -8.57 1.30
CA ARG A 314 -47.77 -9.48 0.35
C ARG A 314 -47.07 -10.85 0.28
N PRO A 315 -47.79 -11.94 0.03
CA PRO A 315 -47.22 -13.29 0.08
C PRO A 315 -46.48 -13.72 -1.20
N GLN A 316 -46.61 -13.01 -2.33
CA GLN A 316 -45.98 -13.38 -3.61
C GLN A 316 -44.47 -13.05 -3.67
N ILE A 317 -43.70 -13.55 -2.71
CA ILE A 317 -42.25 -13.27 -2.56
C ILE A 317 -41.40 -13.88 -3.67
N LYS A 318 -41.77 -15.07 -4.16
CA LYS A 318 -41.02 -15.77 -5.23
C LYS A 318 -41.07 -14.97 -6.54
N ASP A 319 -42.27 -14.63 -6.99
CA ASP A 319 -42.50 -13.85 -8.21
C ASP A 319 -41.84 -12.47 -8.13
N PHE A 320 -41.87 -11.84 -6.95
CA PHE A 320 -41.17 -10.58 -6.72
C PHE A 320 -39.67 -10.72 -6.91
N LYS A 321 -39.01 -11.66 -6.22
CA LYS A 321 -37.55 -11.86 -6.34
C LYS A 321 -37.14 -12.21 -7.76
N GLU A 322 -37.92 -13.06 -8.46
CA GLU A 322 -37.64 -13.40 -9.86
C GLU A 322 -37.70 -12.20 -10.79
N LYS A 323 -38.70 -11.32 -10.61
CA LYS A 323 -38.81 -10.08 -11.37
C LYS A 323 -37.67 -9.11 -11.07
N ILE A 324 -37.30 -8.94 -9.80
CA ILE A 324 -36.24 -8.00 -9.40
C ILE A 324 -34.86 -8.47 -9.85
N ARG A 325 -34.59 -9.79 -9.88
CA ARG A 325 -33.30 -10.33 -10.39
C ARG A 325 -32.97 -9.97 -11.83
N GLN A 326 -33.95 -9.54 -12.61
CA GLN A 326 -33.74 -9.08 -14.00
C GLN A 326 -32.97 -7.75 -14.05
N ASP A 327 -32.96 -7.01 -12.93
CA ASP A 327 -32.24 -5.74 -12.77
C ASP A 327 -31.19 -5.87 -11.65
N PRO A 328 -29.89 -5.94 -11.98
CA PRO A 328 -28.84 -6.15 -10.98
C PRO A 328 -28.73 -4.98 -9.98
N ASP A 329 -29.08 -3.74 -10.36
CA ASP A 329 -29.02 -2.57 -9.48
C ASP A 329 -30.11 -2.58 -8.40
N SER A 330 -31.12 -3.43 -8.59
CA SER A 330 -32.21 -3.67 -7.65
C SER A 330 -31.94 -4.82 -6.66
N VAL A 331 -30.74 -5.42 -6.70
CA VAL A 331 -30.28 -6.45 -5.76
C VAL A 331 -29.00 -5.99 -5.05
N ILE A 332 -29.08 -5.77 -3.75
CA ILE A 332 -27.95 -5.35 -2.93
C ILE A 332 -27.57 -6.42 -1.92
N THR A 333 -26.28 -6.49 -1.60
CA THR A 333 -25.78 -7.33 -0.50
C THR A 333 -25.48 -6.44 0.69
N VAL A 334 -26.15 -6.68 1.81
CA VAL A 334 -25.87 -6.02 3.10
C VAL A 334 -24.99 -6.96 3.91
N GLY A 335 -23.72 -6.60 4.10
CA GLY A 335 -22.75 -7.40 4.83
C GLY A 335 -23.08 -7.52 6.32
N ARG A 336 -22.37 -8.42 7.00
CA ARG A 336 -22.54 -8.61 8.46
C ARG A 336 -22.11 -7.34 9.18
N GLY A 337 -22.90 -6.88 10.15
CA GLY A 337 -22.58 -5.63 10.84
C GLY A 337 -22.78 -4.37 10.00
N GLU A 338 -23.11 -4.45 8.71
CA GLU A 338 -23.25 -3.28 7.84
C GLU A 338 -24.67 -2.71 7.87
N VAL A 339 -24.76 -1.42 7.56
CA VAL A 339 -26.00 -0.71 7.24
C VAL A 339 -25.86 -0.14 5.84
N VAL A 340 -26.75 -0.54 4.94
CA VAL A 340 -26.78 0.00 3.57
C VAL A 340 -27.92 1.01 3.46
N THR A 341 -27.59 2.23 3.02
CA THR A 341 -28.56 3.32 2.82
C THR A 341 -28.77 3.57 1.33
N VAL A 342 -30.00 3.35 0.85
CA VAL A 342 -30.41 3.74 -0.50
C VAL A 342 -31.00 5.16 -0.45
N ARG A 343 -30.35 6.10 -1.13
CA ARG A 343 -30.74 7.52 -1.19
C ARG A 343 -31.63 7.74 -2.42
N VAL A 344 -32.88 8.13 -2.19
CA VAL A 344 -33.91 8.32 -3.23
C VAL A 344 -34.41 9.77 -3.20
N PRO A 345 -33.91 10.64 -4.09
CA PRO A 345 -34.38 12.03 -4.18
C PRO A 345 -35.85 12.13 -4.59
N THR A 346 -36.55 13.15 -4.08
CA THR A 346 -37.92 13.46 -4.51
C THR A 346 -37.95 13.95 -5.95
N HIS A 347 -38.88 13.42 -6.75
CA HIS A 347 -39.08 13.86 -8.12
C HIS A 347 -40.01 15.08 -8.20
N GLN A 348 -39.74 16.06 -9.08
CA GLN A 348 -40.55 17.29 -9.18
C GLN A 348 -42.01 17.02 -9.58
N GLU A 349 -42.25 15.94 -10.34
CA GLU A 349 -43.58 15.53 -10.74
C GLU A 349 -44.21 14.48 -9.80
N GLY A 350 -43.50 14.07 -8.75
CA GLY A 350 -43.97 13.07 -7.81
C GLY A 350 -44.64 13.70 -6.58
N SER A 351 -45.53 12.96 -5.95
CA SER A 351 -46.18 13.31 -4.69
C SER A 351 -46.05 12.23 -3.62
N TYR A 352 -45.70 11.00 -4.01
CA TYR A 352 -45.48 9.87 -3.09
C TYR A 352 -44.25 9.06 -3.48
N LEU A 353 -43.57 8.51 -2.49
CA LEU A 353 -42.61 7.42 -2.65
C LEU A 353 -43.30 6.10 -2.34
N PHE A 354 -43.05 5.08 -3.15
CA PHE A 354 -43.38 3.69 -2.87
C PHE A 354 -42.10 2.86 -2.81
N TRP A 355 -42.04 1.92 -1.88
CA TRP A 355 -40.94 0.96 -1.75
C TRP A 355 -41.48 -0.45 -1.54
N GLU A 356 -40.73 -1.43 -2.04
CA GLU A 356 -40.95 -2.85 -1.81
C GLU A 356 -39.60 -3.53 -1.61
N PHE A 357 -39.53 -4.49 -0.69
CA PHE A 357 -38.30 -5.24 -0.45
C PHE A 357 -38.55 -6.65 0.10
N ALA A 358 -37.58 -7.53 -0.14
CA ALA A 358 -37.54 -8.89 0.37
C ALA A 358 -36.08 -9.35 0.52
N THR A 359 -35.86 -10.36 1.36
CA THR A 359 -34.54 -11.00 1.57
C THR A 359 -34.60 -12.50 1.30
N ASP A 360 -33.46 -13.16 1.07
CA ASP A 360 -33.48 -14.59 0.74
C ASP A 360 -33.86 -15.52 1.89
N HIS A 361 -33.23 -15.38 3.06
CA HIS A 361 -33.27 -16.43 4.10
C HIS A 361 -33.52 -15.93 5.53
N TYR A 362 -33.36 -14.63 5.77
CA TYR A 362 -33.32 -14.07 7.10
C TYR A 362 -33.92 -12.67 7.09
N ASP A 363 -34.38 -12.22 8.25
CA ASP A 363 -34.85 -10.87 8.47
C ASP A 363 -33.74 -9.82 8.25
N VAL A 364 -34.13 -8.58 7.97
CA VAL A 364 -33.24 -7.40 7.96
C VAL A 364 -33.94 -6.25 8.68
N GLY A 365 -33.18 -5.38 9.34
CA GLY A 365 -33.69 -4.12 9.85
C GLY A 365 -34.07 -3.20 8.70
N PHE A 366 -35.23 -2.56 8.76
CA PHE A 366 -35.66 -1.60 7.75
C PHE A 366 -36.26 -0.36 8.40
N GLY A 367 -35.79 0.81 7.97
CA GLY A 367 -36.35 2.10 8.31
C GLY A 367 -36.21 3.10 7.16
N VAL A 368 -36.89 4.23 7.29
CA VAL A 368 -36.95 5.29 6.28
C VAL A 368 -36.79 6.62 6.99
N TYR A 369 -35.85 7.43 6.53
CA TYR A 369 -35.68 8.83 6.96
C TYR A 369 -35.86 9.77 5.78
N PHE A 370 -36.10 11.05 6.05
CA PHE A 370 -36.20 12.10 5.06
C PHE A 370 -35.17 13.19 5.36
N GLU A 371 -34.20 13.35 4.47
CA GLU A 371 -33.18 14.39 4.52
C GLU A 371 -33.65 15.61 3.72
N TRP A 372 -33.85 16.75 4.39
CA TRP A 372 -34.23 18.00 3.74
C TRP A 372 -33.07 18.52 2.90
N SER A 373 -33.30 18.67 1.60
CA SER A 373 -32.28 19.10 0.64
C SER A 373 -32.90 19.73 -0.58
N ASP A 374 -32.31 20.84 -1.03
CA ASP A 374 -32.68 21.50 -2.29
C ASP A 374 -31.90 20.97 -3.50
N SER A 375 -31.13 19.89 -3.33
CA SER A 375 -30.28 19.35 -4.40
C SER A 375 -31.12 18.96 -5.63
N PRO A 376 -30.67 19.34 -6.85
CA PRO A 376 -31.44 19.10 -8.08
C PRO A 376 -31.28 17.68 -8.64
N SER A 377 -30.49 16.82 -7.98
CA SER A 377 -30.23 15.46 -8.46
C SER A 377 -31.45 14.57 -8.25
N THR A 378 -31.87 13.86 -9.30
CA THR A 378 -32.91 12.83 -9.23
C THR A 378 -32.34 11.42 -9.25
N ALA A 379 -31.01 11.27 -9.25
CA ALA A 379 -30.35 9.97 -9.33
C ALA A 379 -30.40 9.24 -7.99
N VAL A 380 -30.81 7.97 -8.01
CA VAL A 380 -30.74 7.08 -6.84
C VAL A 380 -29.28 6.67 -6.62
N SER A 381 -28.81 6.70 -5.37
CA SER A 381 -27.45 6.29 -5.02
C SER A 381 -27.44 5.38 -3.79
N ILE A 382 -26.45 4.51 -3.69
CA ILE A 382 -26.31 3.54 -2.59
C ILE A 382 -25.06 3.92 -1.80
N HIS A 383 -25.21 4.02 -0.49
CA HIS A 383 -24.11 4.20 0.46
C HIS A 383 -24.06 2.98 1.37
N VAL A 384 -22.86 2.43 1.55
CA VAL A 384 -22.59 1.32 2.47
C VAL A 384 -21.83 1.92 3.64
N SER A 385 -22.33 1.70 4.84
CA SER A 385 -21.65 2.07 6.08
C SER A 385 -21.48 0.79 6.90
N ASP A 386 -20.28 0.51 7.39
CA ASP A 386 -20.14 -0.49 8.44
C ASP A 386 -20.82 0.06 9.72
N SER A 387 -21.35 -0.76 10.63
CA SER A 387 -21.77 -0.30 11.96
C SER A 387 -20.63 0.38 12.72
N SER A 388 -19.39 0.25 12.26
CA SER A 388 -18.22 1.01 12.72
C SER A 388 -18.14 2.43 12.14
N ASP A 389 -18.66 2.69 10.93
CA ASP A 389 -18.49 3.96 10.20
C ASP A 389 -19.33 5.12 10.73
N GLU A 390 -20.51 4.87 11.34
CA GLU A 390 -21.30 5.98 11.93
C GLU A 390 -20.65 6.54 13.21
N ASP A 391 -19.61 5.88 13.74
CA ASP A 391 -18.79 6.34 14.87
C ASP A 391 -17.39 6.85 14.41
N GLU A 392 -17.04 6.79 13.11
CA GLU A 392 -15.73 7.21 12.58
C GLU A 392 -15.62 8.72 12.25
N GLU A 393 -16.64 9.54 12.54
CA GLU A 393 -16.51 11.00 12.51
C GLU A 393 -16.25 11.59 13.91
N CYS A 394 -15.19 11.15 14.60
CA CYS A 394 -14.69 11.90 15.75
C CYS A 394 -13.17 11.84 15.88
N GLU A 395 -12.47 12.09 14.78
CA GLU A 395 -11.02 12.26 14.79
C GLU A 395 -10.68 13.74 14.52
N GLY A 396 -10.26 14.46 15.58
CA GLY A 396 -9.25 15.52 15.48
C GLY A 396 -9.65 16.96 15.15
N GLN A 397 -10.93 17.36 15.15
CA GLN A 397 -11.32 18.74 14.84
C GLN A 397 -11.45 19.65 16.07
N SER A 398 -10.95 20.87 15.95
CA SER A 398 -11.03 21.91 16.99
C SER A 398 -12.49 22.24 17.36
N GLU A 399 -12.74 22.74 18.58
CA GLU A 399 -14.10 23.09 19.06
C GLU A 399 -14.84 24.07 18.13
N GLU A 400 -14.11 24.88 17.35
CA GLU A 400 -14.65 25.82 16.36
C GLU A 400 -15.09 25.14 15.04
N GLU A 401 -14.43 24.05 14.63
CA GLU A 401 -14.81 23.27 13.44
C GLU A 401 -16.02 22.36 13.72
N LYS A 402 -16.13 21.83 14.94
CA LYS A 402 -17.29 21.04 15.39
C LYS A 402 -18.59 21.85 15.32
N ALA A 403 -18.53 23.15 15.65
CA ALA A 403 -19.67 24.06 15.58
C ALA A 403 -20.09 24.39 14.13
N GLN A 404 -19.16 24.48 13.19
CA GLN A 404 -19.46 24.73 11.76
C GLN A 404 -19.98 23.47 11.04
N LYS A 405 -19.52 22.27 11.43
CA LYS A 405 -20.01 21.00 10.88
C LYS A 405 -21.43 20.66 11.39
N LEU A 406 -21.74 20.99 12.65
CA LEU A 406 -23.11 20.89 13.19
C LEU A 406 -24.10 21.86 12.51
N ALA A 407 -23.63 23.03 12.07
CA ALA A 407 -24.45 24.02 11.36
C ALA A 407 -24.72 23.68 9.88
N SER A 408 -24.03 22.67 9.32
CA SER A 408 -24.12 22.29 7.90
C SER A 408 -24.69 20.89 7.65
N LYS A 409 -25.00 20.13 8.71
CA LYS A 409 -25.64 18.82 8.56
C LYS A 409 -27.11 19.02 8.14
N PRO A 410 -27.57 18.45 7.02
CA PRO A 410 -28.94 18.61 6.57
C PRO A 410 -29.91 18.08 7.63
N GLN A 411 -31.05 18.76 7.82
CA GLN A 411 -32.08 18.30 8.74
C GLN A 411 -32.60 16.93 8.26
N VAL A 412 -32.67 15.95 9.18
CA VAL A 412 -33.18 14.60 8.89
C VAL A 412 -34.34 14.31 9.83
N ASP A 413 -35.46 13.86 9.27
CA ASP A 413 -36.63 13.43 10.03
C ASP A 413 -36.92 11.93 9.84
N GLU A 414 -37.38 11.27 10.90
CA GLU A 414 -37.76 9.86 10.87
C GLU A 414 -39.16 9.69 10.26
N VAL A 415 -39.26 8.86 9.21
CA VAL A 415 -40.54 8.50 8.57
C VAL A 415 -40.99 7.13 9.05
N VAL A 416 -40.11 6.13 8.95
CA VAL A 416 -40.33 4.77 9.45
C VAL A 416 -39.17 4.42 10.38
N PRO A 417 -39.41 4.17 11.68
CA PRO A 417 -38.37 3.71 12.59
C PRO A 417 -37.77 2.39 12.13
N VAL A 418 -36.46 2.21 12.38
CA VAL A 418 -35.75 0.99 12.01
C VAL A 418 -36.21 -0.16 12.92
N TYR A 419 -36.86 -1.15 12.32
CA TYR A 419 -37.23 -2.39 13.00
C TYR A 419 -36.92 -3.60 12.11
N ARG A 420 -36.62 -4.73 12.76
CA ARG A 420 -36.40 -6.02 12.10
C ARG A 420 -37.67 -6.49 11.40
N ARG A 421 -37.56 -6.88 10.13
CA ARG A 421 -38.68 -7.33 9.29
C ARG A 421 -38.41 -8.73 8.78
N ASP A 422 -39.38 -9.63 8.94
CA ASP A 422 -39.36 -11.00 8.39
C ASP A 422 -39.63 -11.00 6.88
N CYS A 423 -38.94 -10.13 6.14
CA CYS A 423 -39.07 -9.94 4.70
C CYS A 423 -38.45 -11.08 3.87
N HIS A 424 -38.01 -12.15 4.54
CA HIS A 424 -37.67 -13.42 3.92
C HIS A 424 -38.89 -14.34 3.77
N GLU A 425 -39.97 -14.06 4.49
CA GLU A 425 -41.23 -14.79 4.43
C GLU A 425 -42.23 -14.13 3.47
N GLU A 426 -42.40 -12.81 3.58
CA GLU A 426 -43.30 -12.00 2.74
C GLU A 426 -42.59 -10.78 2.14
N VAL A 427 -43.11 -10.23 1.06
CA VAL A 427 -42.61 -8.95 0.54
C VAL A 427 -43.16 -7.83 1.41
N TYR A 428 -42.28 -7.01 1.97
CA TYR A 428 -42.66 -5.80 2.68
C TYR A 428 -42.78 -4.65 1.69
N ALA A 429 -43.79 -3.81 1.88
CA ALA A 429 -44.05 -2.67 1.03
C ALA A 429 -44.54 -1.48 1.86
N GLY A 430 -44.36 -0.29 1.32
CA GLY A 430 -44.89 0.91 1.95
C GLY A 430 -44.92 2.10 1.02
N SER A 431 -45.50 3.18 1.53
CA SER A 431 -45.52 4.47 0.85
C SER A 431 -45.52 5.63 1.83
N HIS A 432 -45.03 6.78 1.37
CA HIS A 432 -45.05 8.03 2.11
C HIS A 432 -45.33 9.20 1.16
N GLN A 433 -46.22 10.10 1.57
CA GLN A 433 -46.42 11.36 0.85
C GLN A 433 -45.17 12.22 1.00
N TYR A 434 -44.77 12.93 -0.05
CA TYR A 434 -43.63 13.83 0.01
C TYR A 434 -43.91 14.95 1.02
N PRO A 435 -43.14 15.08 2.12
CA PRO A 435 -43.30 16.19 3.05
C PRO A 435 -42.77 17.50 2.45
N GLY A 436 -41.89 17.41 1.45
CA GLY A 436 -41.29 18.52 0.71
C GLY A 436 -40.25 18.01 -0.27
N ARG A 437 -39.32 18.88 -0.68
CA ARG A 437 -38.16 18.52 -1.50
C ARG A 437 -37.04 17.99 -0.61
N GLY A 438 -36.46 16.85 -0.99
CA GLY A 438 -35.41 16.23 -0.21
C GLY A 438 -35.04 14.85 -0.73
N ILE A 439 -34.44 14.05 0.14
CA ILE A 439 -33.92 12.72 -0.17
C ILE A 439 -34.43 11.73 0.86
N TYR A 440 -35.12 10.68 0.41
CA TYR A 440 -35.45 9.55 1.26
C TYR A 440 -34.23 8.67 1.49
N LEU A 441 -34.00 8.27 2.72
CA LEU A 441 -32.92 7.38 3.14
C LEU A 441 -33.53 6.05 3.57
N LEU A 442 -33.53 5.06 2.66
CA LEU A 442 -33.99 3.71 2.98
C LEU A 442 -32.81 2.95 3.61
N LYS A 443 -32.87 2.74 4.92
CA LYS A 443 -31.82 2.04 5.67
C LYS A 443 -32.15 0.55 5.76
N PHE A 444 -31.30 -0.28 5.16
CA PHE A 444 -31.26 -1.73 5.37
C PHE A 444 -30.18 -2.04 6.40
N ASP A 445 -30.63 -2.24 7.63
CA ASP A 445 -29.78 -2.39 8.81
C ASP A 445 -29.52 -3.87 9.10
N ASN A 446 -28.26 -4.27 8.98
CA ASN A 446 -27.77 -5.59 9.34
C ASN A 446 -26.71 -5.54 10.45
N SER A 447 -26.64 -4.43 11.20
CA SER A 447 -25.71 -4.19 12.31
C SER A 447 -25.83 -5.26 13.41
N TYR A 448 -27.04 -5.76 13.63
CA TYR A 448 -27.31 -6.83 14.59
C TYR A 448 -26.82 -8.21 14.12
N SER A 449 -26.64 -8.41 12.81
CA SER A 449 -26.28 -9.72 12.30
C SER A 449 -24.78 -9.95 12.34
N LEU A 450 -24.39 -10.77 13.30
CA LEU A 450 -23.01 -11.14 13.54
C LEU A 450 -22.44 -12.14 12.49
N TRP A 451 -23.31 -12.71 11.64
CA TRP A 451 -23.02 -13.99 10.97
C TRP A 451 -23.47 -14.09 9.52
N ARG A 452 -24.47 -13.29 9.13
CA ARG A 452 -25.19 -13.49 7.88
C ARG A 452 -25.25 -12.17 7.14
N SER A 453 -24.61 -12.12 5.99
CA SER A 453 -24.95 -11.12 4.98
C SER A 453 -26.37 -11.37 4.49
N LYS A 454 -27.05 -10.33 4.02
CA LYS A 454 -28.41 -10.38 3.47
C LYS A 454 -28.37 -9.97 2.01
N SER A 455 -28.93 -10.80 1.15
CA SER A 455 -29.28 -10.39 -0.21
C SER A 455 -30.66 -9.72 -0.14
N VAL A 456 -30.71 -8.42 -0.39
CA VAL A 456 -31.93 -7.61 -0.40
C VAL A 456 -32.33 -7.34 -1.84
N TYR A 457 -33.55 -7.75 -2.19
CA TYR A 457 -34.22 -7.42 -3.44
C TYR A 457 -35.13 -6.24 -3.13
N TYR A 458 -34.92 -5.11 -3.78
CA TYR A 458 -35.72 -3.91 -3.50
C TYR A 458 -36.21 -3.26 -4.80
N ARG A 459 -37.26 -2.46 -4.67
CA ARG A 459 -37.79 -1.62 -5.74
C ARG A 459 -38.34 -0.34 -5.15
N VAL A 460 -38.05 0.78 -5.80
CA VAL A 460 -38.60 2.08 -5.44
C VAL A 460 -39.17 2.77 -6.69
N TYR A 461 -40.26 3.51 -6.51
CA TYR A 461 -40.87 4.32 -7.57
C TYR A 461 -41.72 5.43 -6.96
N TYR A 462 -42.02 6.45 -7.75
CA TYR A 462 -42.88 7.55 -7.35
C TYR A 462 -44.20 7.56 -8.13
N THR A 463 -45.21 8.20 -7.57
CA THR A 463 -46.48 8.47 -8.26
C THR A 463 -46.79 9.96 -8.26
N ARG A 464 -47.65 10.39 -9.18
CA ARG A 464 -48.16 11.76 -9.27
C ARG A 464 -49.31 11.99 -8.30
#